data_AF-A0AAU7C9P0-F1
#
_entry.id   AF-A0AAU7C9P0-F1
#
_cell.length_a   1.000
_cell.length_b   1.000
_cell.length_c   1.000
_cell.angle_alpha   90.00
_cell.angle_beta   90.00
_cell.angle_gamma   90.00
#
_symmetry.space_group_name_H-M   'P 1'
#
loop_
_entity.id
_entity.type
_entity.pdbx_description
1 polymer ?
#
loop_
_entity_poly.entity_id
_entity_poly.type
_entity_poly.pdbx_seq_one_letter_code
_entity_poly.pdbx_strand_id
1 'polypeptide(L)'
;MDGPTPTRVEETRKPGNRQAAAGRRFGVADGMILVVATAIGLAASRAYAPDLKVIWVTVSPWPDEGPSISLFTEIFISLESFLILPWLASWTVACLLLQWRVARPPRRRIVRQPGMMACLVATVVIGLTVPVGLTVWVMTEPDNGLHLYRISRTLIFSSVHVGAAVAWCWVTMALGRQWRPEPTWLDRSGRILGSIWIAISITSIIHIYQTFCIHW
;
A
#
# COMPACT_ATOMS: atom_id res chain seq x y z
N MET A 1 66.64 19.51 -22.22
CA MET A 1 65.63 18.75 -22.97
C MET A 1 64.31 18.96 -22.25
N ASP A 2 63.66 20.10 -22.53
CA ASP A 2 62.39 20.48 -21.92
C ASP A 2 61.27 20.13 -22.90
N GLY A 3 60.49 19.11 -22.54
CA GLY A 3 59.35 18.67 -23.33
C GLY A 3 58.13 19.58 -23.15
N PRO A 4 57.30 19.77 -24.19
CA PRO A 4 56.14 20.64 -24.13
C PRO A 4 55.13 20.15 -23.10
N THR A 5 54.78 21.05 -22.18
CA THR A 5 53.79 20.85 -21.13
C THR A 5 52.41 20.61 -21.76
N PRO A 6 51.70 19.52 -21.45
CA PRO A 6 50.38 19.27 -22.02
C PRO A 6 49.42 20.37 -21.58
N THR A 7 48.99 21.18 -22.54
CA THR A 7 47.93 22.17 -22.38
C THR A 7 46.66 21.47 -21.90
N ARG A 8 46.35 21.69 -20.63
CA ARG A 8 45.12 21.27 -19.97
C ARG A 8 43.96 21.91 -20.73
N VAL A 9 43.35 21.15 -21.63
CA VAL A 9 42.10 21.53 -22.31
C VAL A 9 41.07 21.73 -21.20
N GLU A 10 40.80 22.99 -20.91
CA GLU A 10 39.75 23.43 -20.00
C GLU A 10 38.42 23.14 -20.68
N GLU A 11 38.04 21.87 -20.62
CA GLU A 11 36.77 21.37 -21.12
C GLU A 11 35.67 22.14 -20.37
N THR A 12 35.11 23.13 -21.07
CA THR A 12 34.01 23.98 -20.63
C THR A 12 32.81 23.09 -20.34
N ARG A 13 32.80 22.60 -19.10
CA ARG A 13 31.82 21.66 -18.58
C ARG A 13 30.46 22.35 -18.60
N LYS A 14 29.69 22.11 -19.67
CA LYS A 14 28.35 22.66 -19.91
C LYS A 14 27.52 22.59 -18.61
N PRO A 15 27.12 23.73 -18.00
CA PRO A 15 26.41 23.75 -16.72
C PRO A 15 24.99 23.12 -16.77
N GLY A 16 24.51 22.66 -17.93
CA GLY A 16 23.16 22.15 -18.13
C GLY A 16 22.84 20.79 -17.48
N ASN A 17 23.83 19.98 -17.09
CA ASN A 17 23.55 18.60 -16.68
C ASN A 17 23.50 18.35 -15.16
N ARG A 18 23.76 19.36 -14.31
CA ARG A 18 23.59 19.23 -12.85
C ARG A 18 22.12 19.20 -12.42
N GLN A 19 21.21 19.67 -13.26
CA GLN A 19 19.77 19.56 -13.01
C GLN A 19 19.22 18.14 -13.18
N ALA A 20 19.92 17.23 -13.89
CA ALA A 20 19.52 15.83 -14.01
C ALA A 20 19.67 15.03 -12.70
N ALA A 21 20.44 15.55 -11.73
CA ALA A 21 20.62 14.93 -10.42
C ALA A 21 19.72 15.55 -9.33
N ALA A 22 19.12 16.72 -9.58
CA ALA A 22 18.14 17.32 -8.67
C ALA A 22 16.81 16.59 -8.87
N GLY A 23 16.37 15.86 -7.83
CA GLY A 23 15.19 15.00 -7.88
C GLY A 23 13.99 15.64 -8.58
N ARG A 24 13.30 14.84 -9.41
CA ARG A 24 12.14 15.28 -10.19
C ARG A 24 11.13 16.01 -9.28
N ARG A 25 10.77 17.23 -9.68
CA ARG A 25 9.73 18.03 -9.02
C ARG A 25 8.37 17.37 -9.21
N PHE A 26 7.55 17.40 -8.16
CA PHE A 26 6.16 16.96 -8.20
C PHE A 26 5.39 17.77 -9.27
N GLY A 27 4.87 17.10 -10.29
CA GLY A 27 4.17 17.74 -11.39
C GLY A 27 2.64 17.74 -11.19
N VAL A 28 1.93 18.62 -11.89
CA VAL A 28 0.45 18.68 -11.87
C VAL A 28 -0.17 17.32 -12.22
N ALA A 29 0.39 16.61 -13.20
CA ALA A 29 -0.08 15.28 -13.58
C ALA A 29 0.06 14.24 -12.45
N ASP A 30 1.09 14.37 -11.60
CA ASP A 30 1.29 13.47 -10.46
C ASP A 30 0.20 13.72 -9.40
N GLY A 31 -0.12 15.00 -9.16
CA GLY A 31 -1.25 15.41 -8.33
C GLY A 31 -2.59 14.89 -8.84
N MET A 32 -2.86 15.01 -10.15
CA MET A 32 -4.10 14.51 -10.74
C MET A 32 -4.26 12.99 -10.57
N ILE A 33 -3.19 12.21 -10.72
CA ILE A 33 -3.23 10.76 -10.51
C ILE A 33 -3.57 10.41 -9.05
N LEU A 34 -3.00 11.12 -8.07
CA LEU A 34 -3.32 10.92 -6.66
C LEU A 34 -4.76 11.31 -6.31
N VAL A 35 -5.29 12.37 -6.94
CA VAL A 35 -6.70 12.76 -6.80
C VAL A 35 -7.62 11.67 -7.34
N VAL A 36 -7.33 11.15 -8.52
CA VAL A 36 -8.11 10.04 -9.11
C VAL A 36 -8.05 8.79 -8.23
N ALA A 37 -6.87 8.44 -7.72
CA ALA A 37 -6.70 7.31 -6.81
C ALA A 37 -7.58 7.46 -5.55
N THR A 38 -7.53 8.64 -4.92
CA THR A 38 -8.36 8.97 -3.76
C THR A 38 -9.85 8.89 -4.08
N ALA A 39 -10.27 9.40 -5.25
CA ALA A 39 -11.65 9.31 -5.70
C ALA A 39 -12.11 7.84 -5.89
N ILE A 40 -11.24 6.98 -6.44
CA ILE A 40 -11.51 5.54 -6.57
C ILE A 40 -11.66 4.90 -5.18
N GLY A 41 -10.74 5.20 -4.25
CA GLY A 41 -10.81 4.73 -2.87
C GLY A 41 -12.11 5.14 -2.18
N LEU A 42 -12.50 6.42 -2.31
CA LEU A 42 -13.76 6.94 -1.79
C LEU A 42 -15.00 6.30 -2.42
N ALA A 43 -14.99 6.11 -3.74
CA ALA A 43 -16.09 5.45 -4.46
C ALA A 43 -16.25 4.00 -4.00
N ALA A 44 -15.15 3.28 -3.80
CA ALA A 44 -15.16 1.93 -3.23
C ALA A 44 -15.71 1.95 -1.80
N SER A 45 -15.20 2.82 -0.91
CA SER A 45 -15.74 2.97 0.45
C SER A 45 -17.23 3.31 0.46
N ARG A 46 -17.70 4.14 -0.48
CA ARG A 46 -19.12 4.47 -0.63
C ARG A 46 -19.96 3.28 -1.08
N ALA A 47 -19.43 2.42 -1.95
CA ALA A 47 -20.12 1.20 -2.36
C ALA A 47 -20.38 0.28 -1.14
N TYR A 48 -19.49 0.32 -0.13
CA TYR A 48 -19.66 -0.35 1.15
C TYR A 48 -20.46 0.46 2.19
N ALA A 49 -20.92 1.68 1.89
CA ALA A 49 -21.59 2.56 2.85
C ALA A 49 -23.03 2.17 3.27
N PRO A 50 -23.86 1.51 2.45
CA PRO A 50 -25.16 0.99 2.91
C PRO A 50 -24.99 0.11 4.16
N ASP A 51 -23.87 -0.59 4.18
CA ASP A 51 -23.51 -1.53 5.22
C ASP A 51 -22.85 -0.89 6.45
N LEU A 52 -22.22 0.29 6.30
CA LEU A 52 -21.71 1.08 7.42
C LEU A 52 -22.85 1.50 8.39
N LYS A 53 -24.09 1.64 7.89
CA LYS A 53 -25.25 1.85 8.77
C LYS A 53 -25.51 0.65 9.68
N VAL A 54 -25.32 -0.57 9.17
CA VAL A 54 -25.47 -1.79 9.97
C VAL A 54 -24.43 -1.81 11.08
N ILE A 55 -23.17 -1.50 10.76
CA ILE A 55 -22.11 -1.40 11.78
C ILE A 55 -22.45 -0.33 12.82
N TRP A 56 -22.92 0.85 12.39
CA TRP A 56 -23.31 1.90 13.33
C TRP A 56 -24.44 1.43 14.25
N VAL A 57 -25.46 0.74 13.73
CA VAL A 57 -26.57 0.20 14.52
C VAL A 57 -26.11 -0.92 15.47
N THR A 58 -25.20 -1.80 15.03
CA THR A 58 -24.65 -2.89 15.86
C THR A 58 -23.74 -2.37 16.97
N VAL A 59 -23.02 -1.28 16.73
CA VAL A 59 -22.08 -0.65 17.67
C VAL A 59 -22.78 0.40 18.57
N SER A 60 -23.93 0.91 18.17
CA SER A 60 -24.68 1.95 18.89
C SER A 60 -25.20 1.57 20.29
N PRO A 61 -25.49 0.31 20.66
CA PRO A 61 -25.77 0.00 22.05
C PRO A 61 -24.44 0.11 22.78
N TRP A 62 -24.15 1.31 23.30
CA TRP A 62 -23.13 1.47 24.32
C TRP A 62 -23.50 0.51 25.44
N PRO A 63 -22.69 -0.52 25.71
CA PRO A 63 -22.99 -1.42 26.80
C PRO A 63 -23.05 -0.61 28.09
N ASP A 64 -24.05 -0.85 28.93
CA ASP A 64 -24.13 -0.23 30.26
C ASP A 64 -22.88 -0.56 31.10
N GLU A 65 -22.17 -1.65 30.76
CA GLU A 65 -20.91 -2.10 31.37
C GLU A 65 -19.66 -1.37 30.85
N GLY A 66 -19.82 -0.38 29.95
CA GLY A 66 -18.72 0.37 29.36
C GLY A 66 -18.11 -0.31 28.13
N PRO A 67 -17.16 0.35 27.45
CA PRO A 67 -16.63 -0.14 26.19
C PRO A 67 -15.68 -1.33 26.42
N SER A 68 -16.09 -2.51 25.97
CA SER A 68 -15.23 -3.70 25.97
C SER A 68 -14.10 -3.56 24.95
N ILE A 69 -12.96 -4.22 25.23
CA ILE A 69 -11.86 -4.31 24.26
C ILE A 69 -12.33 -4.94 22.95
N SER A 70 -13.26 -5.91 23.01
CA SER A 70 -13.85 -6.56 21.84
C SER A 70 -14.64 -5.61 20.95
N LEU A 71 -15.39 -4.66 21.53
CA LEU A 71 -16.13 -3.66 20.76
C LEU A 71 -15.16 -2.71 20.04
N PHE A 72 -14.12 -2.25 20.74
CA PHE A 72 -13.08 -1.41 20.15
C PHE A 72 -12.37 -2.10 18.98
N THR A 73 -12.05 -3.38 19.12
CA THR A 73 -11.40 -4.14 18.04
C THR A 73 -12.30 -4.30 16.81
N GLU A 74 -13.59 -4.61 17.00
CA GLU A 74 -14.55 -4.73 15.89
C GLU A 74 -14.76 -3.41 15.14
N ILE A 75 -14.83 -2.29 15.87
CA ILE A 75 -14.88 -0.95 15.26
C ILE A 75 -13.61 -0.68 14.47
N PHE A 76 -12.45 -0.98 15.04
CA PHE A 76 -11.17 -0.73 14.40
C PHE A 76 -11.04 -1.51 13.09
N ILE A 77 -11.38 -2.79 13.08
CA ILE A 77 -11.40 -3.63 11.88
C ILE A 77 -12.35 -3.09 10.82
N SER A 78 -13.53 -2.66 11.25
CA SER A 78 -14.53 -2.12 10.34
C SER A 78 -13.98 -0.87 9.65
N LEU A 79 -13.41 0.06 10.41
CA LEU A 79 -12.79 1.26 9.87
C LEU A 79 -11.59 0.93 8.97
N GLU A 80 -10.73 0.02 9.39
CA GLU A 80 -9.58 -0.46 8.62
C GLU A 80 -10.04 -1.03 7.26
N SER A 81 -11.00 -1.95 7.29
CA SER A 81 -11.46 -2.70 6.12
C SER A 81 -12.21 -1.82 5.12
N PHE A 82 -13.07 -0.93 5.60
CA PHE A 82 -13.98 -0.17 4.74
C PHE A 82 -13.45 1.22 4.35
N LEU A 83 -12.54 1.81 5.13
CA LEU A 83 -11.96 3.13 4.83
C LEU A 83 -10.50 3.04 4.43
N ILE A 84 -9.66 2.37 5.23
CA ILE A 84 -8.21 2.42 5.05
C ILE A 84 -7.78 1.55 3.87
N LEU A 85 -8.23 0.30 3.80
CA LEU A 85 -7.78 -0.65 2.77
C LEU A 85 -8.09 -0.19 1.33
N PRO A 86 -9.30 0.31 0.99
CA PRO A 86 -9.59 0.75 -0.38
C PRO A 86 -8.72 1.94 -0.81
N TRP A 87 -8.50 2.88 0.12
CA TRP A 87 -7.62 4.03 -0.13
C TRP A 87 -6.18 3.58 -0.32
N LEU A 88 -5.68 2.73 0.58
CA LEU A 88 -4.32 2.23 0.54
C LEU A 88 -4.04 1.43 -0.74
N ALA A 89 -4.99 0.58 -1.16
CA ALA A 89 -4.91 -0.18 -2.41
C ALA A 89 -4.86 0.76 -3.63
N SER A 90 -5.76 1.75 -3.69
CA SER A 90 -5.80 2.71 -4.80
C SER A 90 -4.51 3.53 -4.90
N TRP A 91 -3.96 3.99 -3.77
CA TRP A 91 -2.70 4.73 -3.70
C TRP A 91 -1.51 3.86 -4.07
N THR A 92 -1.52 2.57 -3.71
CA THR A 92 -0.48 1.61 -4.07
C THR A 92 -0.37 1.47 -5.60
N VAL A 93 -1.50 1.30 -6.28
CA VAL A 93 -1.55 1.22 -7.75
C VAL A 93 -1.15 2.56 -8.38
N ALA A 94 -1.62 3.68 -7.84
CA ALA A 94 -1.27 5.00 -8.33
C ALA A 94 0.24 5.29 -8.23
N CYS A 95 0.86 4.98 -7.08
CA CYS A 95 2.30 5.09 -6.90
C CYS A 95 3.08 4.19 -7.86
N LEU A 96 2.58 2.98 -8.16
CA LEU A 96 3.19 2.09 -9.15
C LEU A 96 3.11 2.69 -10.56
N LEU A 97 1.95 3.23 -10.97
CA LEU A 97 1.75 3.87 -12.27
C LEU A 97 2.63 5.12 -12.43
N LEU A 98 2.74 5.94 -11.38
CA LEU A 98 3.62 7.11 -11.35
C LEU A 98 5.07 6.71 -11.57
N GLN A 99 5.54 5.69 -10.86
CA GLN A 99 6.90 5.18 -11.00
C GLN A 99 7.14 4.64 -12.42
N TRP A 100 6.19 3.92 -13.01
CA TRP A 100 6.30 3.43 -14.39
C TRP A 100 6.37 4.59 -15.40
N ARG A 101 5.59 5.65 -15.20
CA ARG A 101 5.58 6.81 -16.10
C ARG A 101 6.89 7.60 -16.05
N VAL A 102 7.50 7.73 -14.88
CA VAL A 102 8.79 8.43 -14.71
C VAL A 102 9.94 7.60 -15.27
N ALA A 103 9.86 6.29 -15.10
CA ALA A 103 11.03 5.43 -15.19
C ALA A 103 11.33 4.98 -16.64
N ARG A 104 12.18 5.72 -17.36
CA ARG A 104 13.08 5.16 -18.40
C ARG A 104 14.51 4.78 -17.93
N PRO A 105 14.84 4.54 -16.64
CA PRO A 105 16.13 3.99 -16.27
C PRO A 105 16.22 2.51 -16.66
N PRO A 106 17.44 1.96 -16.78
CA PRO A 106 17.64 0.54 -17.05
C PRO A 106 16.91 -0.31 -16.00
N ARG A 107 16.08 -1.26 -16.45
CA ARG A 107 15.19 -2.11 -15.61
C ARG A 107 15.87 -2.69 -14.35
N ARG A 108 17.17 -3.00 -14.44
CA ARG A 108 18.00 -3.50 -13.33
C ARG A 108 18.07 -2.56 -12.12
N ARG A 109 17.93 -1.24 -12.31
CA ARG A 109 17.97 -0.25 -11.23
C ARG A 109 16.63 -0.14 -10.51
N ILE A 110 15.52 -0.34 -11.24
CA ILE A 110 14.15 -0.23 -10.71
C ILE A 110 13.89 -1.33 -9.66
N VAL A 111 14.32 -2.56 -9.95
CA VAL A 111 14.19 -3.73 -9.07
C VAL A 111 14.94 -3.55 -7.73
N ARG A 112 15.85 -2.58 -7.61
CA ARG A 112 16.62 -2.29 -6.39
C ARG A 112 15.99 -1.22 -5.48
N GLN A 113 14.91 -0.59 -5.93
CA GLN A 113 14.22 0.46 -5.16
C GLN A 113 13.17 -0.18 -4.25
N PRO A 114 13.30 -0.07 -2.92
CA PRO A 114 12.41 -0.75 -1.99
C PRO A 114 10.97 -0.22 -2.08
N GLY A 115 10.76 1.06 -2.39
CA GLY A 115 9.43 1.64 -2.56
C GLY A 115 8.70 1.11 -3.79
N MET A 116 9.42 0.93 -4.91
CA MET A 116 8.85 0.33 -6.12
C MET A 116 8.45 -1.12 -5.89
N MET A 117 9.33 -1.90 -5.26
CA MET A 117 9.05 -3.31 -5.00
C MET A 117 7.91 -3.50 -4.01
N ALA A 118 7.79 -2.65 -2.99
CA ALA A 118 6.62 -2.66 -2.10
C ALA A 118 5.32 -2.46 -2.89
N CYS A 119 5.26 -1.44 -3.76
CA CYS A 119 4.06 -1.19 -4.56
C CYS A 119 3.78 -2.30 -5.58
N LEU A 120 4.81 -2.84 -6.23
CA LEU A 120 4.68 -3.93 -7.20
C LEU A 120 4.14 -5.20 -6.53
N VAL A 121 4.78 -5.65 -5.46
CA VAL A 121 4.39 -6.86 -4.72
C VAL A 121 2.98 -6.70 -4.17
N ALA A 122 2.67 -5.57 -3.55
CA ALA A 122 1.33 -5.32 -3.04
C ALA A 122 0.27 -5.33 -4.16
N THR A 123 0.55 -4.71 -5.31
CA THR A 123 -0.37 -4.74 -6.46
C THR A 123 -0.61 -6.15 -6.99
N VAL A 124 0.46 -6.97 -7.07
CA VAL A 124 0.34 -8.38 -7.51
C VAL A 124 -0.51 -9.17 -6.52
N VAL A 125 -0.24 -9.06 -5.21
CA VAL A 125 -1.02 -9.78 -4.20
C VAL A 125 -2.48 -9.34 -4.21
N ILE A 126 -2.76 -8.03 -4.23
CA ILE A 126 -4.13 -7.49 -4.35
C ILE A 126 -4.83 -8.04 -5.61
N GLY A 127 -4.14 -8.03 -6.75
CA GLY A 127 -4.67 -8.55 -8.01
C GLY A 127 -4.98 -10.04 -7.99
N LEU A 128 -4.33 -10.82 -7.12
CA LEU A 128 -4.61 -12.25 -6.92
C LEU A 128 -5.70 -12.49 -5.88
N THR A 129 -5.73 -11.72 -4.79
CA THR A 129 -6.64 -11.95 -3.66
C THR A 129 -8.04 -11.37 -3.89
N VAL A 130 -8.15 -10.21 -4.55
CA VAL A 130 -9.45 -9.56 -4.80
C VAL A 130 -10.38 -10.43 -5.65
N PRO A 131 -9.94 -11.04 -6.78
CA PRO A 131 -10.81 -11.92 -7.56
C PRO A 131 -11.25 -13.17 -6.80
N VAL A 132 -10.38 -13.75 -5.96
CA VAL A 132 -10.73 -14.88 -5.08
C VAL A 132 -11.82 -14.44 -4.11
N GLY A 133 -11.66 -13.27 -3.49
CA GLY A 133 -12.67 -12.70 -2.60
C GLY A 133 -14.00 -12.44 -3.28
N LEU A 134 -13.97 -11.90 -4.49
CA LEU A 134 -15.16 -11.68 -5.30
C LEU A 134 -15.84 -13.01 -5.67
N THR A 135 -15.06 -14.05 -6.00
CA THR A 135 -15.59 -15.37 -6.31
C THR A 135 -16.28 -15.99 -5.10
N VAL A 136 -15.66 -15.93 -3.92
CA VAL A 136 -16.27 -16.38 -2.66
C VAL A 136 -17.55 -15.60 -2.39
N TRP A 137 -17.55 -14.28 -2.62
CA TRP A 137 -18.73 -13.46 -2.46
C TRP A 137 -19.88 -13.90 -3.37
N VAL A 138 -19.63 -14.07 -4.68
CA VAL A 138 -20.65 -14.51 -5.66
C VAL A 138 -21.16 -15.93 -5.36
N MET A 139 -20.30 -16.83 -4.91
CA MET A 139 -20.65 -18.23 -4.66
C MET A 139 -21.46 -18.46 -3.38
N THR A 140 -21.50 -17.49 -2.46
CA THR A 140 -22.21 -17.67 -1.19
C THR A 140 -23.57 -16.98 -1.20
N GLU A 141 -24.63 -17.70 -0.81
CA GLU A 141 -26.02 -17.24 -0.95
C GLU A 141 -26.30 -15.88 -0.27
N PRO A 142 -27.05 -14.98 -0.95
CA PRO A 142 -27.42 -13.63 -0.48
C PRO A 142 -28.15 -13.54 0.87
N ASP A 143 -28.81 -14.60 1.33
CA ASP A 143 -29.91 -14.44 2.31
C ASP A 143 -29.51 -14.44 3.79
N ASN A 144 -28.23 -14.64 4.14
CA ASN A 144 -27.87 -14.97 5.54
C ASN A 144 -27.37 -13.78 6.39
N GLY A 145 -27.43 -12.52 5.93
CA GLY A 145 -26.98 -11.34 6.70
C GLY A 145 -25.48 -11.28 7.06
N LEU A 146 -24.74 -12.38 6.84
CA LEU A 146 -23.31 -12.56 7.13
C LEU A 146 -22.39 -12.05 6.01
N HIS A 147 -22.93 -11.37 4.99
CA HIS A 147 -22.16 -10.86 3.85
C HIS A 147 -21.03 -9.94 4.26
N LEU A 148 -21.30 -9.05 5.21
CA LEU A 148 -20.32 -8.07 5.67
C LEU A 148 -19.16 -8.68 6.40
N TYR A 149 -19.47 -9.61 7.30
CA TYR A 149 -18.47 -10.36 8.04
C TYR A 149 -17.57 -11.18 7.12
N ARG A 150 -18.12 -11.69 6.00
CA ARG A 150 -17.36 -12.43 4.99
C ARG A 150 -16.44 -11.51 4.19
N ILE A 151 -16.98 -10.39 3.67
CA ILE A 151 -16.19 -9.40 2.90
C ILE A 151 -15.06 -8.85 3.78
N SER A 152 -15.37 -8.43 5.01
CA SER A 152 -14.37 -7.90 5.94
C SER A 152 -13.30 -8.96 6.23
N ARG A 153 -13.67 -10.21 6.55
CA ARG A 153 -12.70 -11.30 6.72
C ARG A 153 -11.82 -11.49 5.50
N THR A 154 -12.38 -11.53 4.30
CA THR A 154 -11.60 -11.68 3.07
C THR A 154 -10.62 -10.52 2.86
N LEU A 155 -11.04 -9.29 3.14
CA LEU A 155 -10.18 -8.11 3.07
C LEU A 155 -9.05 -8.14 4.11
N ILE A 156 -9.35 -8.57 5.34
CA ILE A 156 -8.36 -8.78 6.42
C ILE A 156 -7.36 -9.86 6.02
N PHE A 157 -7.82 -11.01 5.53
CA PHE A 157 -6.92 -12.05 5.05
C PHE A 157 -6.04 -11.50 3.92
N SER A 158 -6.61 -10.78 2.96
CA SER A 158 -5.84 -10.14 1.89
C SER A 158 -4.78 -9.18 2.45
N SER A 159 -5.12 -8.34 3.42
CA SER A 159 -4.17 -7.37 4.00
C SER A 159 -2.99 -8.07 4.66
N VAL A 160 -3.21 -9.19 5.37
CA VAL A 160 -2.16 -10.02 5.97
C VAL A 160 -1.19 -10.55 4.91
N HIS A 161 -1.70 -11.07 3.80
CA HIS A 161 -0.86 -11.58 2.70
C HIS A 161 -0.05 -10.46 2.05
N VAL A 162 -0.66 -9.27 1.86
CA VAL A 162 0.02 -8.12 1.26
C VAL A 162 1.20 -7.67 2.13
N GLY A 163 0.98 -7.36 3.41
CA GLY A 163 2.07 -6.88 4.26
C GLY A 163 3.11 -7.96 4.55
N ALA A 164 2.72 -9.23 4.69
CA ALA A 164 3.69 -10.33 4.78
C ALA A 164 4.57 -10.41 3.53
N ALA A 165 3.99 -10.32 2.33
CA ALA A 165 4.75 -10.34 1.08
C ALA A 165 5.69 -9.14 0.95
N VAL A 166 5.24 -7.94 1.34
CA VAL A 166 6.09 -6.73 1.37
C VAL A 166 7.24 -6.89 2.38
N ALA A 167 6.97 -7.39 3.59
CA ALA A 167 7.99 -7.66 4.60
C ALA A 167 9.04 -8.67 4.09
N TRP A 168 8.60 -9.79 3.51
CA TRP A 168 9.51 -10.79 2.93
C TRP A 168 10.33 -10.22 1.77
N CYS A 169 9.73 -9.40 0.91
CA CYS A 169 10.44 -8.70 -0.16
C CYS A 169 11.54 -7.78 0.41
N TRP A 170 11.23 -7.01 1.45
CA TRP A 170 12.19 -6.14 2.12
C TRP A 170 13.33 -6.90 2.80
N VAL A 171 13.01 -7.98 3.52
CA VAL A 171 13.99 -8.86 4.14
C VAL A 171 14.92 -9.46 3.09
N THR A 172 14.38 -10.03 2.00
CA THR A 172 15.19 -10.62 0.93
C THR A 172 16.08 -9.59 0.22
N MET A 173 15.58 -8.38 -0.02
CA MET A 173 16.39 -7.28 -0.57
C MET A 173 17.51 -6.84 0.38
N ALA A 174 17.23 -6.75 1.68
CA ALA A 174 18.20 -6.38 2.71
C ALA A 174 19.31 -7.43 2.80
N LEU A 175 18.96 -8.71 2.85
CA LEU A 175 19.90 -9.84 2.86
C LEU A 175 20.74 -9.90 1.59
N GLY A 176 20.13 -9.64 0.43
CA GLY A 176 20.84 -9.58 -0.86
C GLY A 176 21.71 -8.34 -1.07
N ARG A 177 21.76 -7.40 -0.09
CA ARG A 177 22.41 -6.08 -0.22
C ARG A 177 21.94 -5.29 -1.45
N GLN A 178 20.71 -5.56 -1.89
CA GLN A 178 20.10 -4.89 -3.04
C GLN A 178 19.33 -3.63 -2.64
N TRP A 179 19.16 -3.40 -1.34
CA TRP A 179 18.51 -2.22 -0.76
C TRP A 179 19.26 -0.93 -1.12
N ARG A 180 18.80 -0.20 -2.12
CA ARG A 180 19.36 1.09 -2.53
C ARG A 180 18.25 2.15 -2.55
N PRO A 181 17.97 2.79 -1.40
CA PRO A 181 16.91 3.79 -1.31
C PRO A 181 17.31 5.00 -2.13
N GLU A 182 16.43 5.45 -3.01
CA GLU A 182 16.66 6.67 -3.77
C GLU A 182 16.00 7.84 -3.04
N PRO A 183 16.63 9.02 -2.98
CA PRO A 183 16.07 10.18 -2.28
C PRO A 183 14.92 10.84 -3.05
N THR A 184 14.19 10.09 -3.88
CA THR A 184 13.02 10.58 -4.61
C THR A 184 11.79 10.52 -3.71
N TRP A 185 10.87 11.46 -3.90
CA TRP A 185 9.61 11.47 -3.14
C TRP A 185 8.79 10.20 -3.42
N LEU A 186 8.86 9.64 -4.65
CA LEU A 186 8.17 8.41 -5.03
C LEU A 186 8.67 7.18 -4.25
N ASP A 187 9.98 6.99 -4.12
CA ASP A 187 10.53 5.88 -3.33
C ASP A 187 10.13 6.02 -1.85
N ARG A 188 10.12 7.25 -1.31
CA ARG A 188 9.65 7.52 0.05
C ARG A 188 8.17 7.17 0.22
N SER A 189 7.31 7.60 -0.70
CA SER A 189 5.88 7.27 -0.67
C SER A 189 5.65 5.76 -0.74
N GLY A 190 6.35 5.04 -1.64
CA GLY A 190 6.24 3.58 -1.74
C GLY A 190 6.69 2.86 -0.47
N ARG A 191 7.75 3.35 0.19
CA ARG A 191 8.20 2.81 1.49
C ARG A 191 7.19 3.07 2.60
N ILE A 192 6.62 4.28 2.68
CA ILE A 192 5.57 4.61 3.66
C ILE A 192 4.37 3.69 3.46
N LEU A 193 3.90 3.53 2.23
CA LEU A 193 2.80 2.62 1.89
C LEU A 193 3.13 1.17 2.29
N GLY A 194 4.33 0.69 1.97
CA GLY A 194 4.78 -0.64 2.37
C GLY A 194 4.80 -0.84 3.89
N SER A 195 5.27 0.16 4.64
CA SER A 195 5.27 0.11 6.12
C SER A 195 3.85 0.09 6.67
N ILE A 196 2.93 0.87 6.08
CA ILE A 196 1.52 0.88 6.48
C ILE A 196 0.90 -0.51 6.24
N TRP A 197 1.15 -1.14 5.09
CA TRP A 197 0.71 -2.51 4.83
C TRP A 197 1.21 -3.51 5.88
N ILE A 198 2.49 -3.44 6.25
CA ILE A 198 3.06 -4.32 7.29
C ILE A 198 2.38 -4.08 8.65
N ALA A 199 2.18 -2.81 9.04
CA ALA A 199 1.52 -2.48 10.30
C ALA A 199 0.08 -3.02 10.35
N ILE A 200 -0.68 -2.80 9.28
CA ILE A 200 -2.04 -3.32 9.08
C ILE A 200 -2.05 -4.85 9.21
N SER A 201 -1.12 -5.56 8.54
CA SER A 201 -1.03 -7.02 8.65
C SER A 201 -0.76 -7.49 10.08
N ILE A 202 0.10 -6.80 10.83
CA ILE A 202 0.40 -7.15 12.23
C ILE A 202 -0.85 -6.97 13.08
N THR A 203 -1.55 -5.84 12.96
CA THR A 203 -2.79 -5.57 13.69
C THR A 203 -3.87 -6.61 13.33
N SER A 204 -4.01 -6.94 12.05
CA SER A 204 -4.90 -7.99 11.56
C SER A 204 -4.57 -9.37 12.15
N ILE A 205 -3.29 -9.73 12.26
CA ILE A 205 -2.85 -10.99 12.88
C ILE A 205 -3.19 -11.03 14.36
N ILE A 206 -2.88 -9.97 15.11
CA ILE A 206 -3.19 -9.85 16.54
C ILE A 206 -4.69 -10.04 16.76
N HIS A 207 -5.51 -9.38 15.91
CA HIS A 207 -6.95 -9.53 15.97
C HIS A 207 -7.39 -10.99 15.77
N ILE A 208 -6.89 -11.65 14.73
CA ILE A 208 -7.22 -13.06 14.44
C ILE A 208 -6.91 -13.92 15.68
N TYR A 209 -5.74 -13.74 16.31
CA TYR A 209 -5.39 -14.46 17.53
C TYR A 209 -6.35 -14.18 18.69
N GLN A 210 -6.74 -12.92 18.91
CA GLN A 210 -7.69 -12.55 19.97
C GLN A 210 -9.06 -13.23 19.76
N THR A 211 -9.57 -13.24 18.52
CA THR A 211 -10.83 -13.93 18.21
C THR A 211 -10.73 -15.42 18.48
N PHE A 212 -9.60 -16.06 18.14
CA PHE A 212 -9.40 -17.47 18.46
C PHE A 212 -9.37 -17.70 19.97
N CYS A 213 -8.57 -16.94 20.74
CA CYS A 213 -8.44 -17.16 22.18
C CYS A 213 -9.73 -16.95 22.98
N ILE A 214 -10.67 -16.10 22.53
CA ILE A 214 -11.94 -15.86 23.24
C ILE A 214 -12.93 -17.02 23.08
N HIS A 215 -12.81 -17.80 22.00
CA HIS A 215 -13.74 -18.90 21.70
C HIS A 215 -13.30 -20.28 22.21
N TRP A 216 -12.12 -20.39 22.82
CA TRP A 216 -11.59 -21.60 23.45
C TRP A 216 -11.62 -21.49 24.96
#